data_AF-A0A9N8EI97-F1
#
_entry.id   AF-A0A9N8EI97-F1
#
_cell.length_a   1.000
_cell.length_b   1.000
_cell.length_c   1.000
_cell.angle_alpha   90.00
_cell.angle_beta   90.00
_cell.angle_gamma   90.00
#
_symmetry.space_group_name_H-M   'P 1'
#
loop_
_entity.id
_entity.type
_entity.pdbx_description
1 polymer ?
#
loop_
_entity_poly.entity_id
_entity_poly.type
_entity_poly.pdbx_seq_one_letter_code
_entity_poly.pdbx_strand_id
1 'polypeptide(L)'
;KQHAPLVKLLGGSSGNNVDKQSECEKLGFVWGKLAGDGSGPMVLPGCAFYLKLTAVGEIVDCGCHCAVLCKVEEMFTDSDEEYVSTARLRELGIITPQGRVAE
;
A
#
# COMPACT_ATOMS: atom_id res chain seq x y z
N LYS A 1 -1.39 -10.71 9.03
CA LYS A 1 -2.41 -9.76 9.55
C LYS A 1 -3.37 -9.36 8.42
N GLN A 2 -4.68 -9.27 8.63
CA GLN A 2 -5.59 -8.86 7.54
C GLN A 2 -5.63 -7.33 7.36
N HIS A 3 -5.17 -6.82 6.20
CA HIS A 3 -5.17 -5.39 5.88
C HIS A 3 -6.50 -4.82 5.40
N ALA A 4 -7.54 -5.64 5.26
CA ALA A 4 -8.85 -5.20 4.76
C ALA A 4 -9.40 -3.91 5.45
N PRO A 5 -9.26 -3.72 6.79
CA PRO A 5 -9.71 -2.49 7.45
C PRO A 5 -8.98 -1.22 6.99
N LEU A 6 -7.75 -1.34 6.49
CA LEU A 6 -6.94 -0.19 6.07
C LEU A 6 -7.30 0.33 4.69
N VAL A 7 -8.03 -0.46 3.87
CA VAL A 7 -8.35 -0.11 2.48
C VAL A 7 -9.09 1.22 2.39
N LYS A 8 -10.09 1.44 3.26
CA LYS A 8 -10.87 2.68 3.31
C LYS A 8 -10.02 3.87 3.78
N LEU A 9 -9.16 3.66 4.78
CA LEU A 9 -8.26 4.69 5.28
C LEU A 9 -7.21 5.09 4.24
N LEU A 10 -6.45 4.13 3.72
CA LEU A 10 -5.30 4.40 2.85
C LEU A 10 -5.73 4.80 1.44
N GLY A 11 -6.77 4.17 0.88
CA GLY A 11 -7.27 4.44 -0.48
C GLY A 11 -8.38 5.48 -0.56
N GLY A 12 -9.12 5.71 0.53
CA GLY A 12 -10.28 6.61 0.55
C GLY A 12 -10.02 7.99 1.16
N SER A 13 -8.81 8.25 1.69
CA SER A 13 -8.45 9.56 2.26
C SER A 13 -7.19 10.15 1.62
N SER A 14 -7.02 11.47 1.74
CA SER A 14 -5.81 12.17 1.32
C SER A 14 -4.84 12.35 2.49
N GLY A 15 -3.55 12.13 2.24
CA GLY A 15 -2.49 12.40 3.22
C GLY A 15 -2.35 13.88 3.58
N ASN A 16 -2.91 14.79 2.79
CA ASN A 16 -2.95 16.22 3.12
C ASN A 16 -3.92 16.53 4.28
N ASN A 17 -4.91 15.66 4.50
CA ASN A 17 -5.98 15.90 5.46
C ASN A 17 -5.93 14.94 6.66
N VAL A 18 -5.32 13.77 6.47
CA VAL A 18 -5.29 12.70 7.47
C VAL A 18 -3.86 12.21 7.62
N ASP A 19 -3.37 12.19 8.86
CA ASP A 19 -2.15 11.46 9.19
C ASP A 19 -2.43 9.95 9.14
N LYS A 20 -2.22 9.38 7.95
CA LYS A 20 -2.46 7.96 7.69
C LYS A 20 -1.61 7.04 8.57
N GLN A 21 -0.42 7.48 8.98
CA GLN A 21 0.44 6.67 9.84
C GLN A 21 -0.19 6.56 11.23
N SER A 22 -0.54 7.69 11.84
CA SER A 22 -1.21 7.72 13.16
C SER A 22 -2.54 6.97 13.15
N GLU A 23 -3.33 7.09 12.08
CA GLU A 23 -4.59 6.33 11.96
C GLU A 23 -4.38 4.82 11.78
N CYS A 24 -3.35 4.41 11.03
CA CYS A 24 -2.95 3.00 10.94
C CYS A 24 -2.53 2.44 12.31
N GLU A 25 -1.79 3.22 13.11
CA GLU A 25 -1.36 2.83 14.45
C GLU A 25 -2.54 2.55 15.39
N LYS A 26 -3.59 3.38 15.35
CA LYS A 26 -4.84 3.14 16.10
C LYS A 26 -5.53 1.83 15.71
N LEU A 27 -5.31 1.36 14.48
CA LEU A 27 -5.81 0.08 13.97
C LEU A 27 -4.84 -1.09 14.21
N GLY A 28 -3.75 -0.88 14.96
CA GLY A 28 -2.76 -1.91 15.28
C GLY A 28 -1.69 -2.15 14.20
N PHE A 29 -1.56 -1.22 13.25
CA PHE A 29 -0.58 -1.26 12.17
C PHE A 29 0.46 -0.16 12.35
N VAL A 30 1.44 -0.41 13.21
CA VAL A 30 2.59 0.50 13.40
C VAL A 30 3.55 0.35 12.22
N TRP A 31 3.78 1.44 11.50
CA TRP A 31 4.70 1.43 10.36
C TRP A 31 6.14 1.26 10.86
N GLY A 32 6.96 0.54 10.11
CA GLY A 32 8.33 0.21 10.51
C GLY A 32 9.32 0.36 9.35
N LYS A 33 10.60 0.14 9.63
CA LYS A 33 11.61 -0.04 8.57
C LYS A 33 11.78 -1.52 8.26
N LEU A 34 12.10 -1.82 7.01
CA LEU A 34 12.56 -3.16 6.65
C LEU A 34 13.93 -3.42 7.28
N ALA A 35 14.14 -4.65 7.75
CA ALA A 35 15.42 -5.06 8.30
C ALA A 35 16.52 -4.92 7.24
N GLY A 36 17.58 -4.17 7.58
CA GLY A 36 18.71 -3.93 6.67
C GLY A 36 18.57 -2.71 5.75
N ASP A 37 17.39 -2.06 5.70
CA ASP A 37 17.23 -0.79 4.98
C ASP A 37 17.11 0.39 5.95
N GLY A 38 18.26 0.97 6.30
CA GLY A 38 18.31 2.15 7.16
C GLY A 38 17.77 3.43 6.52
N SER A 39 17.67 3.47 5.18
CA SER A 39 17.37 4.67 4.39
C SER A 39 16.01 4.67 3.70
N GLY A 40 15.38 3.50 3.59
CA GLY A 40 14.10 3.35 2.91
C GLY A 40 12.92 4.00 3.64
N PRO A 41 11.79 4.17 2.92
CA PRO A 41 10.56 4.67 3.52
C PRO A 41 10.05 3.69 4.60
N MET A 42 9.23 4.22 5.49
CA MET A 42 8.48 3.38 6.43
C MET A 42 7.48 2.52 5.67
N VAL A 43 7.34 1.26 6.08
CA VAL A 43 6.47 0.26 5.46
C VAL A 43 5.37 -0.19 6.43
N LEU A 44 4.23 -0.57 5.86
CA LEU A 44 3.13 -1.16 6.60
C LEU A 44 3.46 -2.62 6.96
N PRO A 45 3.34 -3.08 8.22
CA PRO A 45 3.70 -4.44 8.59
C PRO A 45 2.71 -5.48 8.06
N GLY A 46 3.17 -6.72 7.92
CA GLY A 46 2.37 -7.89 7.54
C GLY A 46 2.01 -7.97 6.06
N CYS A 47 2.64 -7.17 5.19
CA CYS A 47 2.52 -7.36 3.74
C CYS A 47 3.27 -8.64 3.34
N ALA A 48 2.67 -9.44 2.44
CA ALA A 48 3.31 -10.65 1.92
C ALA A 48 4.65 -10.37 1.22
N PHE A 49 4.74 -9.20 0.57
CA PHE A 49 5.93 -8.78 -0.15
C PHE A 49 6.18 -7.28 0.02
N TYR A 50 7.45 -6.91 0.05
CA TYR A 50 7.91 -5.53 -0.07
C TYR A 50 8.88 -5.42 -1.23
N LEU A 51 8.74 -4.34 -2.02
CA LEU A 51 9.59 -4.07 -3.17
C LEU A 51 10.33 -2.77 -2.96
N LYS A 52 11.65 -2.80 -3.10
CA LYS A 52 12.47 -1.60 -3.20
C LYS A 52 12.57 -1.18 -4.66
N LEU A 53 12.09 0.02 -4.94
CA LEU A 53 11.93 0.53 -6.29
C LEU A 53 12.80 1.77 -6.52
N THR A 54 13.40 1.86 -7.69
CA THR A 54 14.04 3.09 -8.18
C THR A 54 13.33 3.54 -9.45
N ALA A 55 12.94 4.81 -9.52
CA ALA A 55 12.33 5.38 -10.73
C ALA A 55 13.34 5.35 -11.89
N VAL A 56 12.85 5.01 -13.08
CA VAL A 56 13.61 4.94 -14.33
C VAL A 56 13.05 5.98 -15.29
N GLY A 57 13.89 6.95 -15.63
CA GLY A 57 13.49 8.04 -16.53
C GLY A 57 12.55 9.04 -15.86
N GLU A 58 11.79 9.75 -16.68
CA GLU A 58 10.89 10.82 -16.25
C GLU A 58 9.49 10.28 -15.90
N ILE A 59 8.78 11.04 -15.07
CA ILE A 59 7.37 10.80 -14.79
C ILE A 59 6.58 11.15 -16.06
N VAL A 60 5.79 10.21 -16.56
CA VAL A 60 5.00 10.37 -17.79
C VAL A 60 3.61 10.91 -17.43
N ASP A 61 3.26 12.09 -17.95
CA ASP A 61 1.91 12.65 -17.84
C ASP A 61 0.93 11.86 -18.71
N CYS A 62 -0.13 11.34 -18.08
CA CYS A 62 -1.20 10.58 -18.71
C CYS A 62 -2.57 11.27 -18.53
N GLY A 63 -2.58 12.60 -18.44
CA GLY A 63 -3.77 13.42 -18.29
C GLY A 63 -4.24 13.50 -16.84
N CYS A 64 -5.16 12.62 -16.42
CA CYS A 64 -5.68 12.63 -15.05
C CYS A 64 -4.84 11.80 -14.06
N HIS A 65 -3.74 11.19 -14.53
CA HIS A 65 -2.81 10.39 -13.76
C HIS A 65 -1.38 10.63 -14.25
N CYS A 66 -0.41 10.26 -13.42
CA CYS A 66 0.99 10.16 -13.81
C CYS A 66 1.41 8.69 -13.80
N ALA A 67 2.19 8.27 -14.80
CA ALA A 67 2.83 6.96 -14.82
C ALA A 67 4.31 7.11 -14.47
N VAL A 68 4.81 6.23 -13.60
CA VAL A 68 6.23 6.16 -13.23
C VAL A 68 6.72 4.75 -13.55
N LEU A 69 7.74 4.65 -14.40
CA LEU A 69 8.42 3.38 -14.64
C LEU A 69 9.44 3.17 -13.53
N CYS A 70 9.43 1.99 -12.90
CA CYS A 70 10.35 1.66 -11.82
C CYS A 70 11.12 0.38 -12.12
N LYS A 71 12.40 0.36 -11.74
CA LYS A 71 13.20 -0.85 -11.64
C LYS A 71 13.03 -1.43 -10.24
N VAL A 72 12.82 -2.75 -10.17
CA VAL A 72 12.87 -3.49 -8.91
C VAL A 72 14.35 -3.72 -8.57
N GLU A 73 14.81 -3.13 -7.48
CA GLU A 73 16.17 -3.34 -6.98
C GLU A 73 16.24 -4.57 -6.08
N GLU A 74 15.28 -4.68 -5.15
CA GLU A 74 15.24 -5.75 -4.15
C GLU A 74 13.79 -6.13 -3.85
N MET A 75 13.57 -7.39 -3.49
CA MET A 75 12.28 -7.93 -3.06
C MET A 75 12.46 -8.65 -1.72
N PHE A 76 11.63 -8.29 -0.76
CA PHE A 76 11.59 -8.89 0.57
C PHE A 76 10.29 -9.68 0.69
N THR A 77 10.38 -10.92 1.15
CA THR A 77 9.24 -11.82 1.29
C THR A 77 9.08 -12.22 2.74
N ASP A 78 7.86 -12.19 3.26
CA ASP A 78 7.54 -12.82 4.53
C ASP A 78 6.67 -14.04 4.22
N SER A 79 7.23 -15.24 4.36
CA SER A 79 6.73 -16.47 3.69
C SER A 79 5.38 -16.98 4.22
N ASP A 80 4.86 -16.38 5.30
CA ASP A 80 3.70 -16.90 6.04
C ASP A 80 2.48 -15.96 6.03
N GLU A 81 2.50 -14.88 5.24
CA GLU A 81 1.43 -13.87 5.26
C GLU A 81 0.36 -14.08 4.17
N GLU A 82 -0.91 -13.97 4.58
CA GLU A 82 -2.07 -14.08 3.69
C GLU A 82 -2.25 -12.79 2.86
N TYR A 83 -2.52 -12.95 1.56
CA TYR A 83 -2.88 -11.84 0.69
C TYR A 83 -4.41 -11.76 0.51
N VAL A 84 -4.94 -10.54 0.45
CA VAL A 84 -6.35 -10.30 0.11
C VAL A 84 -6.44 -9.79 -1.32
N SER A 85 -7.12 -10.55 -2.18
CA SER A 85 -7.31 -10.16 -3.58
C SER A 85 -8.40 -9.09 -3.75
N THR A 86 -8.32 -8.30 -4.82
CA THR A 86 -9.38 -7.35 -5.18
C THR A 86 -10.71 -8.04 -5.46
N ALA A 87 -10.71 -9.29 -5.94
CA ALA A 87 -11.92 -10.09 -6.08
C ALA A 87 -12.58 -10.32 -4.71
N ARG A 88 -11.80 -10.72 -3.70
CA ARG A 88 -12.29 -10.90 -2.33
C ARG A 88 -12.82 -9.60 -1.72
N LEU A 89 -12.14 -8.48 -1.94
CA LEU A 89 -12.58 -7.18 -1.45
C LEU A 89 -13.92 -6.73 -2.07
N ARG A 90 -14.19 -7.07 -3.34
CA ARG A 90 -15.49 -6.81 -3.99
C ARG A 90 -16.59 -7.68 -3.39
N GLU A 91 -16.34 -8.97 -3.17
CA GLU A 91 -17.29 -9.87 -2.51
C GLU A 91 -17.67 -9.38 -1.11
N LEU A 92 -16.71 -8.81 -0.39
CA LEU A 92 -16.92 -8.24 0.94
C LEU A 92 -17.58 -6.85 0.93
N GLY A 93 -17.85 -6.28 -0.25
CA GLY A 93 -18.46 -4.94 -0.38
C GLY A 93 -17.55 -3.79 0.09
N ILE A 94 -16.23 -4.03 0.23
CA ILE A 94 -15.28 -3.01 0.69
C ILE A 94 -14.90 -2.06 -0.46
N ILE A 95 -14.87 -2.59 -1.69
CA ILE A 95 -14.58 -1.82 -2.90
C ILE A 95 -15.64 -2.06 -3.98
N THR A 96 -15.86 -1.05 -4.83
CA THR A 96 -16.74 -1.11 -5.99
C THR A 96 -16.21 -2.07 -7.06
N PRO A 97 -17.01 -2.45 -8.09
CA PRO A 97 -16.52 -3.23 -9.22
C PRO A 97 -15.29 -2.60 -9.90
N GLN A 98 -15.24 -1.27 -9.97
CA GLN A 98 -14.15 -0.47 -10.53
C GLN A 98 -12.94 -0.33 -9.58
N GLY A 99 -13.00 -0.90 -8.37
CA GLY A 99 -11.89 -0.93 -7.42
C GLY A 99 -11.74 0.30 -6.52
N ARG A 100 -12.73 1.21 -6.53
CA ARG A 100 -12.78 2.34 -5.59
C ARG A 100 -13.31 1.87 -4.24
N VAL A 101 -12.97 2.55 -3.16
CA VAL A 101 -13.59 2.29 -1.85
C VAL A 101 -15.11 2.45 -1.97
N ALA A 102 -15.88 1.48 -1.46
CA ALA A 102 -17.33 1.58 -1.38
C ALA A 102 -17.74 2.53 -0.24
N GLU A 103 -18.73 3.39 -0.49
CA GLU A 103 -19.22 4.37 0.49
C GLU A 103 -19.93 3.71 1.68
#